data_AF-A0A126T392-F1
#
_entry.id   AF-A0A126T392-F1
#
_cell.length_a   1.000
_cell.length_b   1.000
_cell.length_c   1.000
_cell.angle_alpha   90.00
_cell.angle_beta   90.00
_cell.angle_gamma   90.00
#
_symmetry.space_group_name_H-M   'P 1'
#
loop_
_entity.id
_entity.type
_entity.pdbx_description
1 polymer ?
#
loop_
_entity_poly.entity_id
_entity_poly.type
_entity_poly.pdbx_seq_one_letter_code
_entity_poly.pdbx_strand_id
1 'polypeptide(L)'
;MDYAETITAERVRRAMTGYGEGTKVIAGLGGSFDYYTTGERLLQDDGMLNPTVGLSAIRDYVAWTEGIPIGQCAPLVPITTEGNASSPFWLGEAHGMELFFVWDDMQSHATRLPMVWR
;
A
#
# COMPACT_ATOMS: atom_id res chain seq x y z
N MET A 1 -9.46 -5.42 -18.94
CA MET A 1 -9.74 -4.51 -20.06
C MET A 1 -9.50 -3.10 -19.54
N ASP A 2 -8.47 -2.47 -20.08
CA ASP A 2 -7.80 -1.33 -19.48
C ASP A 2 -8.39 0.01 -19.95
N TYR A 3 -9.62 0.27 -19.52
CA TYR A 3 -10.39 1.43 -19.97
C TYR A 3 -9.73 2.76 -19.57
N ALA A 4 -9.06 2.78 -18.42
CA ALA A 4 -8.35 3.94 -17.92
C ALA A 4 -7.11 4.26 -18.78
N GLU A 5 -6.27 3.26 -19.09
CA GLU A 5 -5.02 3.48 -19.83
C GLU A 5 -5.20 3.69 -21.33
N THR A 6 -6.36 3.33 -21.90
CA THR A 6 -6.60 3.42 -23.34
C THR A 6 -7.39 4.67 -23.74
N ILE A 7 -8.64 4.84 -23.32
CA ILE A 7 -9.48 5.96 -23.78
C ILE A 7 -9.29 7.18 -22.89
N THR A 8 -9.32 7.01 -21.57
CA THR A 8 -9.23 8.14 -20.63
C THR A 8 -7.85 8.78 -20.71
N ALA A 9 -6.81 7.94 -20.66
CA ALA A 9 -5.42 8.30 -20.91
C ALA A 9 -5.22 9.15 -22.16
N GLU A 10 -5.71 8.67 -23.29
CA GLU A 10 -5.48 9.27 -24.59
C GLU A 10 -6.15 10.63 -24.69
N ARG A 11 -7.32 10.80 -24.07
CA ARG A 11 -7.99 12.10 -23.97
C ARG A 11 -7.17 13.10 -23.14
N VAL A 12 -6.61 12.66 -22.01
CA VAL A 12 -5.76 13.51 -21.18
C VAL A 12 -4.45 13.85 -21.91
N ARG A 13 -3.81 12.88 -22.58
CA ARG A 13 -2.61 13.14 -23.40
C ARG A 13 -2.87 14.17 -24.48
N ARG A 14 -3.96 14.03 -25.25
CA ARG A 14 -4.32 15.01 -26.29
C ARG A 14 -4.61 16.40 -25.74
N ALA A 15 -5.21 16.49 -24.55
CA ALA A 15 -5.40 17.78 -23.89
C ALA A 15 -4.07 18.42 -23.49
N MET A 16 -3.11 17.62 -23.03
CA MET A 16 -1.77 18.09 -22.64
C MET A 16 -0.89 18.46 -23.83
N THR A 17 -0.86 17.64 -24.88
CA THR A 17 0.06 17.80 -26.03
C THR A 17 -0.53 18.61 -27.18
N GLY A 18 -1.85 18.76 -27.21
CA GLY A 18 -2.58 19.34 -28.35
C GLY A 18 -2.91 18.28 -29.40
N TYR A 19 -3.71 18.68 -30.39
CA TYR A 19 -4.19 17.79 -31.45
C TYR A 19 -4.57 18.57 -32.72
N GLY A 20 -4.81 17.85 -33.82
CA GLY A 20 -5.19 18.43 -35.11
C GLY A 20 -4.01 18.55 -36.08
N GLU A 21 -4.32 18.85 -37.35
CA GLU A 21 -3.34 18.96 -38.44
C GLU A 21 -3.62 20.21 -39.29
N GLY A 22 -2.57 20.75 -39.92
CA GLY A 22 -2.67 21.92 -40.80
C GLY A 22 -3.23 23.15 -40.09
N THR A 23 -4.29 23.74 -40.65
CA THR A 23 -4.93 24.95 -40.10
C THR A 23 -5.84 24.69 -38.91
N LYS A 24 -6.04 23.42 -38.51
CA LYS A 24 -6.89 23.02 -37.37
C LYS A 24 -6.07 22.52 -36.17
N VAL A 25 -4.78 22.81 -36.11
CA VAL A 25 -3.94 22.48 -34.94
C VAL A 25 -4.41 23.29 -33.73
N ILE A 26 -4.62 22.60 -32.62
CA ILE A 26 -4.89 23.17 -31.30
C ILE A 26 -3.70 22.87 -30.41
N ALA A 27 -3.12 23.92 -29.83
CA ALA A 27 -2.00 23.80 -28.91
C ALA A 27 -2.43 23.10 -27.61
N GLY A 28 -1.54 22.27 -27.07
CA GLY A 28 -1.74 21.60 -25.80
C GLY A 28 -1.68 22.56 -24.60
N LEU A 29 -2.32 22.17 -23.50
CA LEU A 29 -2.33 22.93 -22.26
C LEU A 29 -1.09 22.66 -21.37
N GLY A 30 -0.27 21.67 -21.72
CA GLY A 30 0.81 21.17 -20.87
C GLY A 30 0.30 20.34 -19.67
N GLY A 31 1.20 20.01 -18.74
CA GLY A 31 0.90 19.24 -17.52
C GLY A 31 1.44 17.81 -17.52
N SER A 32 1.08 17.04 -16.50
CA SER A 32 1.32 15.60 -16.38
C SER A 32 0.20 14.98 -15.55
N PHE A 33 0.06 13.66 -15.63
CA PHE A 33 -0.81 12.90 -14.75
C PHE A 33 -0.15 11.56 -14.43
N ASP A 34 -0.55 10.99 -13.30
CA ASP A 34 -0.10 9.69 -12.83
C ASP A 34 -1.28 8.73 -12.72
N TYR A 35 -1.02 7.44 -12.91
CA TYR A 35 -2.00 6.38 -12.68
C TYR A 35 -1.79 5.75 -11.32
N TYR A 36 -2.90 5.51 -10.63
CA TYR A 36 -2.94 4.73 -9.43
C TYR A 36 -4.01 3.67 -9.58
N THR A 37 -3.67 2.43 -9.24
CA THR A 37 -4.64 1.36 -9.09
C THR A 37 -5.03 1.25 -7.63
N THR A 38 -6.30 0.91 -7.38
CA THR A 38 -6.72 0.53 -6.03
C THR A 38 -6.29 -0.91 -5.81
N GLY A 39 -5.55 -1.13 -4.72
CA GLY A 39 -5.16 -2.48 -4.29
C GLY A 39 -6.32 -3.22 -3.62
N GLU A 40 -5.98 -4.36 -3.01
CA GLU A 40 -6.89 -5.13 -2.19
C GLU A 40 -7.44 -4.31 -1.01
N ARG A 41 -8.66 -4.66 -0.55
CA ARG A 41 -9.28 -4.01 0.61
C ARG A 41 -8.46 -4.29 1.86
N LEU A 42 -8.20 -3.26 2.67
CA LEU A 42 -7.44 -3.39 3.92
C LEU A 42 -8.15 -4.26 4.96
N LEU A 43 -9.48 -4.11 5.05
CA LEU A 43 -10.32 -4.88 5.95
C LEU A 43 -11.19 -5.85 5.15
N GLN A 44 -11.26 -7.09 5.62
CA GLN A 44 -12.19 -8.10 5.16
C GLN A 44 -13.61 -7.79 5.65
N ASP A 45 -14.60 -8.52 5.16
CA ASP A 45 -16.02 -8.27 5.51
C ASP A 45 -16.34 -8.57 6.97
N ASP A 46 -15.52 -9.37 7.64
CA ASP A 46 -15.57 -9.64 9.08
C ASP A 46 -14.88 -8.55 9.94
N GLY A 47 -14.29 -7.54 9.30
CA GLY A 47 -13.55 -6.46 9.96
C GLY A 47 -12.10 -6.80 10.29
N MET A 48 -11.59 -7.98 9.93
CA MET A 48 -10.20 -8.37 10.14
C MET A 48 -9.27 -7.76 9.08
N LEU A 49 -7.99 -7.61 9.42
CA LEU A 49 -6.96 -7.16 8.48
C LEU A 49 -6.77 -8.20 7.36
N ASN A 50 -6.68 -7.71 6.13
CA ASN A 50 -6.49 -8.55 4.96
C ASN A 50 -4.99 -8.86 4.71
N PRO A 51 -4.52 -10.11 4.88
CA PRO A 51 -3.11 -10.46 4.67
C PRO A 51 -2.62 -10.28 3.25
N THR A 52 -3.51 -10.30 2.25
CA THR A 52 -3.13 -10.09 0.84
C THR A 52 -2.61 -8.67 0.57
N VAL A 53 -2.96 -7.68 1.40
CA VAL A 53 -2.47 -6.30 1.29
C VAL A 53 -0.98 -6.20 1.65
N GLY A 54 -0.46 -7.14 2.44
CA GLY A 54 0.92 -7.19 2.85
C GLY A 54 1.21 -6.33 4.09
N LEU A 55 2.24 -6.76 4.82
CA LEU A 55 2.55 -6.25 6.16
C LEU A 55 2.94 -4.77 6.18
N SER A 56 3.60 -4.25 5.13
CA SER A 56 4.03 -2.85 5.07
C SER A 56 2.82 -1.91 5.08
N ALA A 57 1.87 -2.12 4.16
CA ALA A 57 0.69 -1.27 4.04
C ALA A 57 -0.23 -1.38 5.28
N ILE A 58 -0.32 -2.57 5.87
CA ILE A 58 -1.02 -2.76 7.16
C ILE A 58 -0.36 -1.94 8.27
N ARG A 59 0.97 -2.00 8.41
CA ARG A 59 1.71 -1.24 9.43
C ARG A 59 1.55 0.27 9.22
N ASP A 60 1.63 0.75 7.98
CA ASP A 60 1.44 2.17 7.67
C ASP A 60 0.03 2.66 8.05
N TYR A 61 -1.00 1.86 7.77
CA TYR A 61 -2.36 2.19 8.18
C TYR A 61 -2.49 2.25 9.71
N VAL A 62 -2.04 1.21 10.41
CA VAL A 62 -2.15 1.15 11.88
C VAL A 62 -1.35 2.30 12.52
N ALA A 63 -0.15 2.58 12.03
CA ALA A 63 0.66 3.69 12.49
C ALA A 63 -0.10 5.02 12.36
N TRP A 64 -0.68 5.26 11.18
CA TRP A 64 -1.48 6.46 10.94
C TRP A 64 -2.70 6.57 11.86
N THR A 65 -3.45 5.48 12.08
CA THR A 65 -4.61 5.51 12.97
C THR A 65 -4.25 5.74 14.44
N GLU A 66 -3.06 5.34 14.86
CA GLU A 66 -2.52 5.56 16.21
C GLU A 66 -1.83 6.92 16.37
N GLY A 67 -1.78 7.75 15.31
CA GLY A 67 -1.26 9.11 15.36
C GLY A 67 0.20 9.27 14.90
N ILE A 68 0.82 8.22 14.35
CA ILE A 68 2.13 8.32 13.69
C ILE A 68 1.95 8.89 12.27
N PRO A 69 2.58 10.01 11.89
CA PRO A 69 2.41 10.60 10.57
C PRO A 69 2.83 9.68 9.42
N ILE A 70 2.21 9.87 8.26
CA ILE A 70 2.53 9.14 7.02
C ILE A 70 4.03 9.29 6.72
N GLY A 71 4.70 8.16 6.50
CA GLY A 71 6.14 8.11 6.23
C GLY A 71 7.04 8.13 7.48
N GLN A 72 6.46 8.17 8.69
CA GLN A 72 7.20 8.07 9.96
C GLN A 72 7.03 6.72 10.67
N CYS A 73 6.25 5.81 10.10
CA CYS A 73 6.18 4.41 10.51
C CYS A 73 7.58 3.79 10.45
N ALA A 74 8.02 3.15 11.53
CA ALA A 74 9.33 2.53 11.59
C ALA A 74 9.46 1.43 10.52
N PRO A 75 10.62 1.32 9.84
CA PRO A 75 10.81 0.35 8.78
C PRO A 75 10.64 -1.08 9.30
N LEU A 76 10.15 -1.99 8.45
CA LEU A 76 10.06 -3.40 8.82
C LEU A 76 11.47 -3.97 8.88
N VAL A 77 11.92 -4.34 10.07
CA VAL A 77 13.24 -4.96 10.26
C VAL A 77 13.05 -6.46 10.43
N PRO A 78 13.73 -7.31 9.62
CA PRO A 78 13.67 -8.75 9.79
C PRO A 78 14.11 -9.18 11.20
N ILE A 79 13.47 -10.20 11.74
CA ILE A 79 13.93 -10.85 12.97
C ILE A 79 15.22 -11.59 12.65
N THR A 80 16.37 -11.03 13.05
CA THR A 80 17.69 -11.64 12.87
C THR A 80 18.17 -12.28 14.18
N THR A 81 18.95 -13.36 14.06
CA THR A 81 19.58 -14.03 15.22
C THR A 81 20.65 -13.15 15.88
N GLU A 82 21.20 -12.21 15.12
CA GLU A 82 22.11 -11.16 15.60
C GLU A 82 21.24 -9.95 15.95
N GLY A 83 21.09 -9.66 17.25
CA GLY A 83 20.10 -8.75 17.78
C GLY A 83 20.16 -7.34 17.17
N ASN A 84 19.05 -6.90 16.59
CA ASN A 84 18.84 -5.49 16.28
C ASN A 84 18.63 -4.72 17.59
N ALA A 85 19.16 -3.49 17.67
CA ALA A 85 19.01 -2.64 18.87
C ALA A 85 17.56 -2.18 19.10
N SER A 86 16.71 -2.26 18.08
CA SER A 86 15.28 -1.97 18.16
C SER A 86 14.45 -3.23 17.91
N SER A 87 13.33 -3.35 18.61
CA SER A 87 12.39 -4.46 18.47
C SER A 87 11.90 -4.55 17.01
N PRO A 88 11.81 -5.75 16.42
CA PRO A 88 11.27 -5.92 15.06
C PRO A 88 9.79 -5.53 14.94
N PHE A 89 9.10 -5.41 16.06
CA PHE A 89 7.70 -4.99 16.15
C PHE A 89 7.53 -3.49 16.38
N TRP A 90 8.62 -2.74 16.56
CA TRP A 90 8.57 -1.30 16.77
C TRP A 90 7.83 -0.61 15.61
N LEU A 91 6.88 0.26 15.94
CA LEU A 91 6.08 1.00 14.96
C LEU A 91 6.40 2.49 14.98
N GLY A 92 6.67 3.05 16.16
CA GLY A 92 6.99 4.46 16.36
C GLY A 92 6.47 4.97 17.70
N GLU A 93 6.64 6.26 17.95
CA GLU A 93 6.10 6.95 19.12
C GLU A 93 4.93 7.84 18.69
N ALA A 94 3.84 7.79 19.44
CA ALA A 94 2.74 8.74 19.31
C ALA A 94 2.26 9.15 20.70
N HIS A 95 2.06 10.45 20.92
CA HIS A 95 1.56 10.99 22.19
C HIS A 95 2.37 10.60 23.44
N GLY A 96 3.70 10.42 23.31
CA GLY A 96 4.57 9.96 24.39
C GLY A 96 4.44 8.47 24.72
N MET A 97 3.76 7.69 23.86
CA MET A 97 3.60 6.25 23.97
C MET A 97 4.40 5.55 22.87
N GLU A 98 5.15 4.54 23.27
CA GLU A 98 5.86 3.61 22.41
C GLU A 98 4.90 2.56 21.84
N LEU A 99 4.74 2.55 20.50
CA LEU A 99 3.81 1.65 19.82
C LEU A 99 4.55 0.49 19.17
N PHE A 100 4.02 -0.72 19.40
CA PHE A 100 4.50 -1.95 18.81
C PHE A 100 3.36 -2.66 18.09
N PHE A 101 3.63 -3.16 16.88
CA PHE A 101 2.67 -3.89 16.08
C PHE A 101 3.01 -5.37 16.03
N VAL A 102 2.15 -6.20 16.65
CA VAL A 102 2.23 -7.66 16.60
C VAL A 102 0.93 -8.16 16.02
N TRP A 103 1.03 -8.91 14.93
CA TRP A 103 -0.13 -9.45 14.24
C TRP A 103 0.17 -10.85 13.73
N ASP A 104 -0.74 -11.77 14.01
CA ASP A 104 -0.70 -13.15 13.56
C ASP A 104 -1.78 -13.36 12.49
N ASP A 105 -1.34 -13.69 11.28
CA ASP A 105 -2.25 -14.12 10.23
C ASP A 105 -2.58 -15.60 10.45
N MET A 106 -3.69 -15.83 11.14
CA MET A 106 -4.23 -17.17 11.42
C MET A 106 -4.42 -18.02 10.14
N GLN A 107 -4.55 -17.40 8.95
CA GLN A 107 -4.70 -18.14 7.69
C GLN A 107 -3.38 -18.79 7.24
N SER A 108 -2.23 -18.24 7.63
CA SER A 108 -0.91 -18.77 7.30
C SER A 108 -0.55 -20.06 8.07
N HIS A 109 -1.19 -20.30 9.22
CA HIS A 109 -1.00 -21.51 10.04
C HIS A 109 -1.85 -22.71 9.58
N ALA A 110 -3.01 -22.47 8.96
CA ALA A 110 -3.90 -23.54 8.50
C ALA A 110 -3.32 -24.40 7.37
N THR A 111 -2.33 -23.88 6.63
CA THR A 111 -1.70 -24.58 5.49
C THR A 111 -0.40 -25.31 5.84
N ARG A 112 0.07 -25.27 7.10
CA ARG A 112 1.39 -25.82 7.49
C ARG A 112 1.37 -27.03 8.41
N LEU A 113 0.21 -27.51 8.86
CA LEU A 113 0.13 -28.76 9.62
C LEU A 113 -0.33 -29.89 8.70
N PRO A 114 0.55 -30.78 8.22
CA PRO A 114 0.09 -32.07 7.76
C PRO A 114 -0.57 -32.76 8.96
N MET A 115 -1.89 -32.95 8.90
CA MET A 115 -2.62 -33.80 9.83
C MET A 115 -2.06 -35.23 9.68
N VAL A 116 -1.05 -35.56 10.47
CA VAL A 116 -0.62 -36.93 10.72
C VAL A 116 -1.02 -37.23 12.17
N TRP A 117 -2.20 -37.80 12.33
CA TRP A 117 -2.57 -38.47 13.57
C TRP A 117 -1.97 -39.88 13.55
N ARG A 118 -1.19 -40.21 14.59
CA ARG A 118 -0.77 -41.57 14.93
C ARG A 118 -1.67 -42.13 16.02
#